data_AF-A0A3D4LNI4-F1
#
_entry.id   AF-A0A3D4LNI4-F1
#
_cell.length_a   1.000
_cell.length_b   1.000
_cell.length_c   1.000
_cell.angle_alpha   90.00
_cell.angle_beta   90.00
_cell.angle_gamma   90.00
#
_symmetry.space_group_name_H-M   'P 1'
#
loop_
_entity.id
_entity.type
_entity.pdbx_description
1 polymer ?
#
loop_
_entity_poly.entity_id
_entity_poly.type
_entity_poly.pdbx_seq_one_letter_code
_entity_poly.pdbx_strand_id
1 'polypeptide(L)'
;MKRKIIYIAVFSLILLMLLTSCNTNSLAEYKKASEKTDQIIKGQTAGEFTMTTEINPDRLTAEEIKELNYIKDMDGSFSVVFDDEKEKTIIRNYMNFGGLGYDFEVYINGEELSIKLPVVGKYLRIDEEMMSEGEEYFDEGNQIISEETKKELTKRWLSLMNEEDVFKGKNIVLTTPDGEVKTTEYTINLGDEQIKTLLKDSAQILSEDEALKSFYEKNI
;
A
#
# COMPACT_ATOMS: atom_id res chain seq x y z
N MET A 1 54.92 -27.78 -13.59
CA MET A 1 54.37 -26.39 -13.64
C MET A 1 53.14 -26.26 -14.53
N LYS A 2 53.17 -26.69 -15.81
CA LYS A 2 52.03 -26.57 -16.75
C LYS A 2 50.69 -27.15 -16.22
N ARG A 3 50.69 -28.33 -15.59
CA ARG A 3 49.49 -28.91 -14.95
C ARG A 3 48.92 -28.05 -13.82
N LYS A 4 49.78 -27.47 -12.97
CA LYS A 4 49.33 -26.59 -11.85
C LYS A 4 48.71 -25.30 -12.36
N ILE A 5 49.25 -24.74 -13.44
CA ILE A 5 48.70 -23.53 -14.10
C ILE A 5 47.31 -23.82 -14.69
N ILE A 6 47.11 -25.00 -15.29
CA ILE A 6 45.80 -25.42 -15.81
C ILE A 6 44.76 -25.54 -14.69
N TYR A 7 45.12 -26.15 -13.55
CA TYR A 7 44.19 -26.25 -12.41
C TYR A 7 43.83 -24.89 -11.81
N ILE A 8 44.81 -23.96 -11.72
CA ILE A 8 44.55 -22.59 -11.24
C ILE A 8 43.63 -21.85 -12.22
N ALA A 9 43.87 -21.97 -13.53
CA ALA A 9 43.02 -21.34 -14.54
C ALA A 9 41.57 -21.87 -14.52
N VAL A 10 41.39 -23.18 -14.35
CA VAL A 10 40.05 -23.80 -14.24
C VAL A 10 39.35 -23.36 -12.95
N PHE A 11 40.07 -23.30 -11.82
CA PHE A 11 39.51 -22.82 -10.56
C PHE A 11 39.10 -21.34 -10.64
N SER A 12 39.94 -20.49 -11.24
CA SER A 12 39.61 -19.07 -11.48
C SER A 12 38.42 -18.91 -12.43
N LEU A 13 38.27 -19.77 -13.44
CA LEU A 13 37.13 -19.76 -14.35
C LEU A 13 35.83 -20.15 -13.64
N ILE A 14 35.88 -21.19 -12.78
CA ILE A 14 34.74 -21.59 -11.95
C ILE A 14 34.37 -20.48 -10.97
N LEU A 15 35.36 -19.80 -10.37
CA LEU A 15 35.15 -18.66 -9.48
C LEU A 15 34.45 -17.49 -10.21
N LEU A 16 34.87 -17.20 -11.45
CA LEU A 16 34.25 -16.18 -12.30
C LEU A 16 32.81 -16.54 -12.68
N MET A 17 32.52 -17.82 -12.95
CA MET A 17 31.15 -18.27 -13.23
C MET A 17 30.24 -18.17 -12.00
N LEU A 18 30.76 -18.45 -10.81
CA LEU A 18 30.02 -18.27 -9.54
C LEU A 18 29.74 -16.79 -9.23
N LEU A 19 30.60 -15.87 -9.67
CA LEU A 19 30.36 -14.42 -9.52
C LEU A 19 29.29 -13.88 -10.48
N THR A 20 29.01 -14.57 -11.60
CA THR A 20 28.00 -14.14 -12.58
C THR A 20 26.57 -14.59 -12.28
N SER A 21 26.35 -15.51 -11.31
CA SER A 21 25.01 -16.04 -11.01
C SER A 21 24.25 -15.33 -9.88
N CYS A 22 24.75 -14.19 -9.39
CA CYS A 22 24.16 -13.48 -8.25
C CYS A 22 24.06 -11.95 -8.48
N ASN A 23 23.90 -11.50 -9.72
CA ASN A 23 23.75 -10.07 -10.01
C ASN A 23 22.47 -9.78 -10.81
N THR A 24 21.32 -10.24 -10.31
CA THR A 24 20.03 -9.66 -10.69
C THR A 24 19.80 -8.43 -9.84
N ASN A 25 19.71 -7.26 -10.47
CA ASN A 25 19.37 -6.01 -9.80
C ASN A 25 17.92 -6.07 -9.31
N SER A 26 17.74 -6.51 -8.06
CA SER A 26 16.43 -6.72 -7.43
C SER A 26 15.59 -5.44 -7.42
N LEU A 27 16.21 -4.28 -7.20
CA LEU A 27 15.54 -2.98 -7.24
C LEU A 27 14.98 -2.67 -8.63
N ALA A 28 15.76 -2.90 -9.69
CA ALA A 28 15.31 -2.68 -11.06
C ALA A 28 14.15 -3.61 -11.45
N GLU A 29 14.21 -4.88 -11.02
CA GLU A 29 13.12 -5.84 -11.23
C GLU A 29 11.86 -5.44 -10.45
N TYR A 30 12.01 -5.00 -9.19
CA TYR A 30 10.92 -4.49 -8.38
C TYR A 30 10.26 -3.25 -9.00
N LYS A 31 11.04 -2.26 -9.45
CA LYS A 31 10.53 -1.05 -10.12
C LYS A 31 9.68 -1.42 -11.34
N LYS A 32 10.17 -2.34 -12.17
CA LYS A 32 9.42 -2.83 -13.33
C LYS A 32 8.15 -3.60 -12.93
N ALA A 33 8.19 -4.37 -11.85
CA ALA A 33 7.01 -5.07 -11.32
C ALA A 33 5.96 -4.08 -10.78
N SER A 34 6.40 -3.02 -10.10
CA SER A 34 5.55 -1.93 -9.61
C SER A 34 4.84 -1.22 -10.76
N GLU A 35 5.57 -0.82 -11.80
CA GLU A 35 5.00 -0.18 -13.00
C GLU A 35 3.98 -1.09 -13.72
N LYS A 36 4.25 -2.39 -13.80
CA LYS A 36 3.31 -3.34 -14.40
C LYS A 36 2.05 -3.51 -13.55
N THR A 37 2.18 -3.45 -12.23
CA THR A 37 1.06 -3.61 -11.29
C THR A 37 0.12 -2.41 -11.37
N ASP A 38 0.67 -1.20 -11.55
CA ASP A 38 -0.10 0.04 -11.74
C ASP A 38 -1.00 0.02 -12.99
N GLN A 39 -0.68 -0.82 -13.98
CA GLN A 39 -1.46 -0.99 -15.21
C GLN A 39 -2.57 -2.04 -15.11
N ILE A 40 -2.74 -2.68 -13.94
CA ILE A 40 -3.75 -3.73 -13.75
C ILE A 40 -5.12 -3.08 -13.53
N ILE A 41 -6.07 -3.38 -14.41
CA ILE A 41 -7.46 -2.88 -14.37
C ILE A 41 -8.46 -3.89 -13.77
N LYS A 42 -8.00 -5.10 -13.44
CA LYS A 42 -8.78 -6.14 -12.74
C LYS A 42 -7.88 -6.91 -11.82
N GLY A 43 -8.24 -7.01 -10.55
CA GLY A 43 -7.39 -7.70 -9.62
C GLY A 43 -7.94 -7.79 -8.21
N GLN A 44 -7.07 -8.27 -7.34
CA GLN A 44 -7.30 -8.34 -5.92
C GLN A 44 -6.06 -7.83 -5.19
N THR A 45 -6.29 -6.99 -4.19
CA THR A 45 -5.27 -6.53 -3.24
C THR A 45 -5.73 -6.94 -1.85
N ALA A 46 -4.81 -7.39 -1.01
CA ALA A 46 -5.09 -7.63 0.39
C ALA A 46 -3.87 -7.23 1.22
N GLY A 47 -4.12 -6.85 2.46
CA GLY A 47 -3.07 -6.47 3.40
C GLY A 47 -3.52 -6.61 4.83
N GLU A 48 -2.55 -6.85 5.70
CA GLU A 48 -2.71 -6.79 7.15
C GLU A 48 -1.74 -5.71 7.65
N PHE A 49 -2.18 -4.96 8.65
CA PHE A 49 -1.34 -3.95 9.27
C PHE A 49 -1.47 -4.02 10.79
N THR A 50 -0.39 -3.62 11.45
CA THR A 50 -0.37 -3.38 12.88
C THR A 50 0.46 -2.13 13.11
N MET A 51 -0.08 -1.21 13.90
CA MET A 51 0.54 0.06 14.23
C MET A 51 0.50 0.25 15.74
N THR A 52 1.66 0.52 16.31
CA THR A 52 1.81 0.92 17.71
C THR A 52 2.42 2.31 17.75
N THR A 53 1.73 3.23 18.40
CA THR A 53 2.09 4.64 18.49
C THR A 53 2.49 4.98 19.91
N GLU A 54 3.65 5.61 20.08
CA GLU A 54 4.06 6.20 21.35
C GLU A 54 3.82 7.72 21.31
N ILE A 55 2.97 8.20 22.21
CA ILE A 55 2.58 9.62 22.28
C ILE A 55 3.42 10.30 23.36
N ASN A 56 4.10 11.40 23.02
CA ASN A 56 4.71 12.27 24.02
C ASN A 56 3.60 13.11 24.69
N PRO A 57 3.32 12.93 25.99
CA PRO A 57 2.25 13.64 26.67
C PRO A 57 2.59 15.10 26.98
N ASP A 58 3.83 15.54 26.75
CA ASP A 58 4.24 16.91 27.02
C ASP A 58 3.37 17.90 26.26
N ARG A 59 2.82 18.88 26.98
CA ARG A 59 1.93 19.95 26.46
C ARG A 59 0.56 19.49 25.98
N LEU A 60 0.16 18.24 26.24
CA LEU A 60 -1.20 17.76 25.99
C LEU A 60 -2.04 17.84 27.26
N THR A 61 -3.32 18.17 27.10
CA THR A 61 -4.33 18.07 28.14
C THR A 61 -4.70 16.61 28.40
N ALA A 62 -5.31 16.33 29.56
CA ALA A 62 -5.77 14.99 29.88
C ALA A 62 -6.85 14.47 28.90
N GLU A 63 -7.62 15.38 28.29
CA GLU A 63 -8.64 15.05 27.29
C GLU A 63 -7.99 14.65 25.96
N GLU A 64 -7.04 15.44 25.45
CA GLU A 64 -6.28 15.11 24.23
C GLU A 64 -5.52 13.78 24.38
N ILE A 65 -4.90 13.53 25.55
CA ILE A 65 -4.24 12.25 25.83
C ILE A 65 -5.25 11.10 25.76
N LYS A 66 -6.45 11.28 26.30
CA LYS A 66 -7.51 10.25 26.28
C LYS A 66 -7.95 9.94 24.85
N GLU A 67 -8.10 10.96 24.00
CA GLU A 67 -8.47 10.78 22.60
C GLU A 67 -7.37 10.08 21.79
N LEU A 68 -6.11 10.50 21.97
CA LEU A 68 -4.99 9.90 21.25
C LEU A 68 -4.71 8.45 21.68
N ASN A 69 -5.11 8.06 22.90
CA ASN A 69 -4.98 6.67 23.34
C ASN A 69 -5.83 5.69 22.52
N TYR A 70 -6.87 6.13 21.80
CA TYR A 70 -7.67 5.25 20.93
C TYR A 70 -6.90 4.76 19.69
N ILE A 71 -5.90 5.53 19.22
CA ILE A 71 -5.05 5.20 18.07
C ILE A 71 -3.69 4.64 18.48
N LYS A 72 -3.50 4.37 19.78
CA LYS A 72 -2.24 3.89 20.33
C LYS A 72 -1.86 2.53 19.76
N ASP A 73 -2.81 1.61 19.78
CA ASP A 73 -2.65 0.26 19.27
C ASP A 73 -3.77 0.04 18.25
N MET A 74 -3.36 -0.13 17.00
CA MET A 74 -4.25 -0.38 15.88
C MET A 74 -3.79 -1.60 15.13
N ASP A 75 -4.75 -2.46 14.79
CA ASP A 75 -4.51 -3.56 13.87
C ASP A 75 -5.67 -3.66 12.90
N GLY A 76 -5.44 -4.26 11.75
CA GLY A 76 -6.49 -4.38 10.77
C GLY A 76 -6.08 -5.21 9.57
N SER A 77 -7.07 -5.53 8.77
CA SER A 77 -6.88 -6.18 7.50
C SER A 77 -7.85 -5.61 6.48
N PHE A 78 -7.43 -5.64 5.23
CA PHE A 78 -8.27 -5.24 4.12
C PHE A 78 -8.13 -6.23 2.97
N SER A 79 -9.21 -6.35 2.19
CA SER A 79 -9.19 -6.98 0.88
C SER A 79 -10.06 -6.21 -0.09
N VAL A 80 -9.47 -5.83 -1.21
CA VAL A 80 -10.11 -5.17 -2.34
C VAL A 80 -10.13 -6.14 -3.51
N VAL A 81 -11.29 -6.32 -4.14
CA VAL A 81 -11.44 -6.99 -5.43
C VAL A 81 -12.07 -6.00 -6.38
N PHE A 82 -11.47 -5.77 -7.54
CA PHE A 82 -11.90 -4.73 -8.48
C PHE A 82 -11.91 -5.24 -9.93
N ASP A 83 -12.84 -4.69 -10.71
CA ASP A 83 -12.97 -4.83 -12.16
C ASP A 83 -13.34 -3.46 -12.72
N ASP A 84 -12.32 -2.68 -13.11
CA ASP A 84 -12.49 -1.29 -13.56
C ASP A 84 -13.28 -1.23 -14.87
N GLU A 85 -13.16 -2.23 -15.74
CA GLU A 85 -13.97 -2.31 -16.97
C GLU A 85 -15.47 -2.42 -16.70
N LYS A 86 -15.84 -2.92 -15.52
CA LYS A 86 -17.24 -3.04 -15.10
C LYS A 86 -17.62 -2.06 -14.00
N GLU A 87 -16.72 -1.16 -13.61
CA GLU A 87 -16.90 -0.21 -12.50
C GLU A 87 -17.37 -0.91 -11.22
N LYS A 88 -16.80 -2.09 -10.92
CA LYS A 88 -17.21 -2.90 -9.76
C LYS A 88 -16.05 -3.06 -8.79
N THR A 89 -16.31 -2.76 -7.53
CA THR A 89 -15.34 -2.95 -6.46
C THR A 89 -16.00 -3.54 -5.23
N ILE A 90 -15.32 -4.50 -4.59
CA ILE A 90 -15.69 -5.01 -3.27
C ILE A 90 -14.53 -4.75 -2.32
N ILE A 91 -14.78 -3.99 -1.27
CA ILE A 91 -13.82 -3.67 -0.22
C ILE A 91 -14.28 -4.35 1.05
N ARG A 92 -13.42 -5.17 1.65
CA ARG A 92 -13.65 -5.81 2.94
C ARG A 92 -12.62 -5.27 3.90
N ASN A 93 -13.06 -4.67 5.00
CA ASN A 93 -12.17 -4.12 6.00
C ASN A 93 -12.49 -4.70 7.37
N TYR A 94 -11.43 -4.94 8.11
CA TYR A 94 -11.44 -5.13 9.54
C TYR A 94 -10.46 -4.13 10.14
N MET A 95 -10.91 -3.37 11.14
CA MET A 95 -10.03 -2.48 11.90
C MET A 95 -10.32 -2.62 13.39
N ASN A 96 -9.27 -2.68 14.19
CA ASN A 96 -9.32 -2.65 15.63
C ASN A 96 -8.70 -1.34 16.12
N PHE A 97 -9.48 -0.56 16.86
CA PHE A 97 -9.03 0.68 17.50
C PHE A 97 -9.35 0.61 18.99
N GLY A 98 -8.33 0.72 19.85
CA GLY A 98 -8.52 0.75 21.29
C GLY A 98 -9.26 -0.48 21.86
N GLY A 99 -9.15 -1.64 21.19
CA GLY A 99 -9.83 -2.89 21.56
C GLY A 99 -11.24 -3.06 21.01
N LEU A 100 -11.72 -2.11 20.19
CA LEU A 100 -12.99 -2.21 19.48
C LEU A 100 -12.74 -2.61 18.02
N GLY A 101 -13.21 -3.80 17.66
CA GLY A 101 -13.19 -4.30 16.30
C GLY A 101 -14.38 -3.79 15.48
N TYR A 102 -14.10 -3.34 14.26
CA TYR A 102 -15.07 -2.87 13.29
C TYR A 102 -14.85 -3.62 11.98
N ASP A 103 -15.88 -4.34 11.56
CA ASP A 103 -15.94 -5.04 10.29
C ASP A 103 -17.02 -4.42 9.40
N PHE A 104 -16.66 -4.14 8.15
CA PHE A 104 -17.61 -3.68 7.15
C PHE A 104 -17.18 -4.11 5.75
N GLU A 105 -18.17 -4.33 4.90
CA GLU A 105 -17.97 -4.63 3.49
C GLU A 105 -18.63 -3.54 2.64
N VAL A 106 -17.88 -2.93 1.75
CA VAL A 106 -18.37 -1.93 0.78
C VAL A 106 -18.48 -2.61 -0.58
N TYR A 107 -19.62 -2.40 -1.23
CA TYR A 107 -19.92 -2.86 -2.57
C TYR A 107 -20.16 -1.64 -3.45
N ILE A 108 -19.39 -1.52 -4.51
CA ILE A 108 -19.51 -0.47 -5.54
C ILE A 108 -19.87 -1.17 -6.85
N ASN A 109 -20.92 -0.68 -7.52
CA ASN A 109 -21.43 -1.22 -8.78
C ASN A 109 -21.88 -0.06 -9.68
N GLY A 110 -20.95 0.51 -10.44
CA GLY A 110 -21.14 1.80 -11.10
C GLY A 110 -21.41 2.88 -10.04
N GLU A 111 -22.53 3.58 -10.17
CA GLU A 111 -22.98 4.63 -9.25
C GLU A 111 -23.59 4.07 -7.95
N GLU A 112 -23.91 2.78 -7.88
CA GLU A 112 -24.53 2.19 -6.69
C GLU A 112 -23.49 1.84 -5.62
N LEU A 113 -23.65 2.41 -4.42
CA LEU A 113 -22.84 2.08 -3.25
C LEU A 113 -23.70 1.43 -2.15
N SER A 114 -23.19 0.33 -1.59
CA SER A 114 -23.84 -0.35 -0.47
C SER A 114 -22.82 -0.79 0.57
N ILE A 115 -23.13 -0.54 1.84
CA ILE A 115 -22.31 -0.93 2.98
C ILE A 115 -23.04 -2.02 3.75
N LYS A 116 -22.41 -3.18 3.89
CA LYS A 116 -22.89 -4.25 4.76
C LYS A 116 -22.26 -4.08 6.14
N LEU A 117 -23.12 -3.97 7.15
CA LEU A 117 -22.73 -3.90 8.56
C LEU A 117 -23.05 -5.27 9.20
N PRO A 118 -22.06 -6.15 9.41
CA PRO A 118 -22.32 -7.51 9.83
C PRO A 118 -22.92 -7.60 11.23
N VAL A 119 -22.59 -6.66 12.12
CA VAL A 119 -23.15 -6.55 13.49
C VAL A 119 -24.68 -6.47 13.49
N VAL A 120 -25.28 -5.83 12.48
CA VAL A 120 -26.74 -5.71 12.36
C VAL A 120 -27.32 -6.59 11.25
N GLY A 121 -26.48 -7.28 10.49
CA GLY A 121 -26.88 -8.13 9.35
C GLY A 121 -27.63 -7.37 8.26
N LYS A 122 -27.45 -6.05 8.18
CA LYS A 122 -28.17 -5.16 7.26
C LYS A 122 -27.22 -4.57 6.23
N TYR A 123 -27.80 -4.26 5.08
CA TYR A 123 -27.19 -3.44 4.05
C TYR A 123 -27.75 -2.03 4.20
N LEU A 124 -26.85 -1.07 4.27
CA LEU A 124 -27.14 0.33 4.09
C LEU A 124 -26.86 0.64 2.62
N ARG A 125 -27.92 0.86 1.83
CA ARG A 125 -27.77 1.42 0.50
C ARG A 125 -27.57 2.92 0.67
N ILE A 126 -26.53 3.45 0.04
CA ILE A 126 -26.24 4.88 0.05
C ILE A 126 -26.85 5.43 -1.23
N ASP A 127 -28.00 6.09 -1.10
CA ASP A 127 -28.74 6.69 -2.21
C ASP A 127 -28.17 8.09 -2.51
N GLU A 128 -28.34 8.59 -3.74
CA GLU A 128 -27.91 9.94 -4.17
C GLU A 128 -28.36 11.05 -3.21
N GLU A 129 -29.53 10.95 -2.57
CA GLU A 129 -30.01 11.94 -1.58
C GLU A 129 -29.33 11.83 -0.21
N MET A 130 -28.82 10.66 0.18
CA MET A 130 -27.90 10.54 1.33
C MET A 130 -26.48 10.95 0.95
N MET A 131 -26.19 10.91 -0.35
CA MET A 131 -25.01 11.52 -0.95
C MET A 131 -25.22 13.00 -1.27
N SER A 132 -26.39 13.63 -1.14
CA SER A 132 -26.59 15.03 -1.58
C SER A 132 -26.21 16.07 -0.53
N GLU A 133 -26.14 15.68 0.74
CA GLU A 133 -25.34 16.41 1.75
C GLU A 133 -23.82 16.13 1.59
N GLY A 134 -23.44 15.17 0.73
CA GLY A 134 -22.08 14.75 0.40
C GLY A 134 -21.81 14.69 -1.12
N GLU A 135 -22.43 15.59 -1.91
CA GLU A 135 -22.40 15.48 -3.38
C GLU A 135 -20.97 15.71 -3.94
N GLU A 136 -20.09 16.22 -3.08
CA GLU A 136 -18.62 16.27 -3.14
C GLU A 136 -17.84 15.00 -2.81
N TYR A 137 -18.28 13.75 -3.04
CA TYR A 137 -17.49 12.59 -2.57
C TYR A 137 -17.10 11.55 -3.63
N PHE A 138 -17.83 11.42 -4.74
CA PHE A 138 -17.62 10.32 -5.69
C PHE A 138 -17.81 10.71 -7.17
N ASP A 139 -17.62 11.97 -7.52
CA ASP A 139 -17.37 12.35 -8.91
C ASP A 139 -15.94 11.90 -9.29
N GLU A 140 -15.66 11.64 -10.58
CA GLU A 140 -14.29 11.36 -11.07
C GLU A 140 -13.30 12.49 -10.70
N GLY A 141 -13.82 13.68 -10.38
CA GLY A 141 -13.09 14.84 -9.86
C GLY A 141 -12.84 14.86 -8.35
N ASN A 142 -13.31 13.87 -7.58
CA ASN A 142 -13.29 13.94 -6.11
C ASN A 142 -12.28 13.00 -5.46
N GLN A 143 -11.07 13.10 -5.96
CA GLN A 143 -9.93 12.40 -5.39
C GLN A 143 -9.52 13.11 -4.09
N ILE A 144 -9.46 12.38 -2.96
CA ILE A 144 -8.95 12.92 -1.68
C ILE A 144 -7.55 13.55 -1.89
N ILE A 145 -6.79 12.99 -2.82
CA ILE A 145 -5.53 13.51 -3.33
C ILE A 145 -5.51 13.38 -4.85
N SER A 146 -4.90 14.33 -5.53
CA SER A 146 -4.78 14.34 -7.00
C SER A 146 -3.97 13.15 -7.56
N GLU A 147 -4.21 12.78 -8.82
CA GLU A 147 -3.39 11.81 -9.55
C GLU A 147 -1.92 12.23 -9.61
N GLU A 148 -1.66 13.54 -9.72
CA GLU A 148 -0.31 14.10 -9.65
C GLU A 148 0.36 13.79 -8.32
N THR A 149 -0.35 13.97 -7.20
CA THR A 149 0.15 13.62 -5.86
C THR A 149 0.42 12.13 -5.73
N LYS A 150 -0.49 11.26 -6.20
CA LYS A 150 -0.27 9.80 -6.18
C LYS A 150 0.98 9.41 -6.96
N LYS A 151 1.19 10.01 -8.13
CA LYS A 151 2.38 9.78 -8.97
C LYS A 151 3.65 10.26 -8.29
N GLU A 152 3.63 11.44 -7.67
CA GLU A 152 4.82 11.98 -7.00
C GLU A 152 5.17 11.19 -5.73
N LEU A 153 4.18 10.77 -4.94
CA LEU A 153 4.39 9.85 -3.81
C LEU A 153 4.99 8.53 -4.26
N THR A 154 4.48 7.95 -5.35
CA THR A 154 5.00 6.70 -5.95
C THR A 154 6.45 6.88 -6.42
N LYS A 155 6.73 7.96 -7.13
CA LYS A 155 8.09 8.31 -7.57
C LYS A 155 9.01 8.50 -6.37
N ARG A 156 8.55 9.16 -5.31
CA ARG A 156 9.34 9.38 -4.11
C ARG A 156 9.68 8.08 -3.42
N TRP A 157 8.69 7.21 -3.20
CA TRP A 157 8.86 5.84 -2.70
C TRP A 157 9.92 5.08 -3.50
N LEU A 158 9.78 4.99 -4.82
CA LEU A 158 10.72 4.28 -5.70
C LEU A 158 12.12 4.88 -5.74
N SER A 159 12.26 6.18 -5.49
CA SER A 159 13.55 6.89 -5.46
C SER A 159 14.31 6.73 -4.14
N LEU A 160 13.60 6.40 -3.06
CA LEU A 160 14.14 6.28 -1.71
C LEU A 160 14.99 5.01 -1.52
N MET A 161 14.64 3.95 -2.27
CA MET A 161 15.28 2.63 -2.18
C MET A 161 16.59 2.57 -2.96
N ASN A 162 17.62 2.03 -2.31
CA ASN A 162 18.88 1.59 -2.91
C ASN A 162 18.83 0.10 -3.25
N GLU A 163 19.85 -0.39 -3.95
CA GLU A 163 19.91 -1.81 -4.36
C GLU A 163 19.99 -2.75 -3.15
N GLU A 164 20.69 -2.33 -2.10
CA GLU A 164 20.82 -3.07 -0.85
C GLU A 164 19.52 -3.14 -0.02
N ASP A 165 18.54 -2.28 -0.30
CA ASP A 165 17.29 -2.22 0.46
C ASP A 165 16.26 -3.24 -0.05
N VAL A 166 16.42 -3.76 -1.27
CA VAL A 166 15.44 -4.60 -1.96
C VAL A 166 15.97 -6.00 -2.19
N PHE A 167 15.31 -6.97 -1.55
CA PHE A 167 15.66 -8.39 -1.63
C PHE A 167 14.59 -9.15 -2.39
N LYS A 168 14.98 -9.78 -3.50
CA LYS A 168 14.12 -10.72 -4.21
C LYS A 168 14.03 -12.03 -3.43
N GLY A 169 12.82 -12.35 -2.98
CA GLY A 169 12.48 -13.57 -2.29
C GLY A 169 12.15 -14.72 -3.24
N LYS A 170 11.36 -15.67 -2.74
CA LYS A 170 10.94 -16.85 -3.49
C LYS A 170 9.81 -16.52 -4.47
N ASN A 171 9.67 -17.35 -5.49
CA ASN A 171 8.43 -17.39 -6.27
C ASN A 171 7.36 -18.09 -5.44
N ILE A 172 6.18 -17.48 -5.36
CA ILE A 172 4.99 -18.02 -4.71
C ILE A 172 3.88 -18.20 -5.73
N VAL A 173 2.89 -19.01 -5.37
CA VAL A 173 1.65 -19.14 -6.14
C VAL A 173 0.55 -18.52 -5.29
N LEU A 174 -0.11 -17.50 -5.82
CA LEU A 174 -1.30 -16.91 -5.24
C LEU A 174 -2.52 -17.51 -5.91
N THR A 175 -3.45 -18.01 -5.11
CA THR A 175 -4.76 -18.45 -5.58
C THR A 175 -5.68 -17.23 -5.66
N THR A 176 -6.15 -16.91 -6.85
CA THR A 176 -7.18 -15.88 -7.11
C THR A 176 -8.48 -16.57 -7.53
N PRO A 177 -9.63 -15.85 -7.53
CA PRO A 177 -10.88 -16.39 -8.06
C PRO A 177 -10.78 -16.92 -9.51
N ASP A 178 -9.88 -16.35 -10.30
CA ASP A 178 -9.67 -16.69 -11.72
C ASP A 178 -8.59 -17.75 -11.94
N GLY A 179 -7.92 -18.22 -10.88
CA GLY A 179 -6.95 -19.32 -10.93
C GLY A 179 -5.67 -19.05 -10.16
N GLU A 180 -4.64 -19.83 -10.48
CA GLU A 180 -3.33 -19.72 -9.84
C GLU A 180 -2.43 -18.74 -10.58
N VAL A 181 -1.91 -17.75 -9.86
CA VAL A 181 -0.98 -16.74 -10.39
C VAL A 181 0.38 -16.92 -9.75
N LYS A 182 1.43 -17.07 -10.58
CA LYS A 182 2.82 -17.07 -10.11
C LYS A 182 3.26 -15.65 -9.82
N THR A 183 3.69 -15.39 -8.59
CA THR A 183 4.22 -14.10 -8.17
C THR A 183 5.60 -14.26 -7.53
N THR A 184 6.30 -13.14 -7.37
CA THR A 184 7.62 -13.08 -6.74
C THR A 184 7.49 -12.23 -5.49
N GLU A 185 7.94 -12.75 -4.36
CA GLU A 185 8.01 -12.02 -3.10
C GLU A 185 9.20 -11.05 -3.14
N TYR A 186 9.00 -9.82 -2.68
CA TYR A 186 10.06 -8.83 -2.46
C TYR A 186 10.04 -8.39 -1.00
N THR A 187 11.21 -8.34 -0.36
CA THR A 187 11.39 -7.75 0.96
C THR A 187 12.10 -6.42 0.79
N ILE A 188 11.54 -5.35 1.37
CA ILE A 188 12.10 -4.00 1.33
C ILE A 188 12.45 -3.61 2.76
N ASN A 189 13.72 -3.31 3.00
CA ASN A 189 14.22 -2.89 4.31
C ASN A 189 14.76 -1.47 4.21
N LEU A 190 14.00 -0.51 4.73
CA LEU A 190 14.41 0.90 4.77
C LEU A 190 15.02 1.24 6.12
N GLY A 191 16.10 2.02 6.13
CA GLY A 191 16.70 2.57 7.34
C GLY A 191 15.92 3.78 7.90
N ASP A 192 16.20 4.13 9.16
CA ASP A 192 15.51 5.23 9.87
C ASP A 192 15.50 6.55 9.11
N GLU A 193 16.63 6.94 8.52
CA GLU A 193 16.74 8.20 7.78
C GLU A 193 15.94 8.17 6.48
N GLN A 194 15.83 7.01 5.83
CA GLN A 194 14.96 6.84 4.66
C GLN A 194 13.49 6.96 5.06
N ILE A 195 13.08 6.32 6.17
CA ILE A 195 11.70 6.42 6.66
C ILE A 195 11.35 7.85 7.05
N LYS A 196 12.23 8.55 7.78
CA LYS A 196 12.01 9.98 8.14
C LYS A 196 11.92 10.87 6.91
N THR A 197 12.76 10.61 5.91
CA THR A 197 12.74 11.33 4.63
C THR A 197 11.40 11.10 3.93
N LEU A 198 10.96 9.84 3.80
CA LEU A 198 9.68 9.49 3.20
C LEU A 198 8.52 10.21 3.90
N LEU A 199 8.44 10.16 5.23
CA LEU A 199 7.39 10.83 6.00
C LEU A 199 7.37 12.35 5.78
N LYS A 200 8.54 12.99 5.81
CA LYS A 200 8.67 14.43 5.61
C LYS A 200 8.25 14.84 4.20
N ASP A 201 8.71 14.11 3.19
CA ASP A 201 8.42 14.43 1.80
C ASP A 201 6.95 14.15 1.48
N SER A 202 6.39 13.06 1.99
CA SER A 202 4.95 12.78 1.88
C SER A 202 4.13 13.89 2.51
N ALA A 203 4.47 14.35 3.72
CA ALA A 203 3.78 15.46 4.36
C ALA A 203 3.87 16.75 3.53
N GLN A 204 5.03 17.04 2.94
CA GLN A 204 5.19 18.19 2.05
C GLN A 204 4.32 18.07 0.79
N ILE A 205 4.42 16.95 0.06
CA ILE A 205 3.65 16.69 -1.17
C ILE A 205 2.15 16.84 -0.87
N LEU A 206 1.67 16.22 0.20
CA LEU A 206 0.26 16.29 0.61
C LEU A 206 -0.16 17.72 0.99
N SER A 207 0.71 18.49 1.66
CA SER A 207 0.40 19.88 2.03
C SER A 207 0.28 20.83 0.83
N GLU A 208 0.84 20.43 -0.32
CA GLU A 208 0.78 21.18 -1.57
C GLU A 208 -0.41 20.76 -2.45
N ASP A 209 -1.13 19.69 -2.09
CA ASP A 209 -2.26 19.17 -2.85
C ASP A 209 -3.54 20.00 -2.62
N GLU A 210 -4.00 20.69 -3.66
CA GLU A 210 -5.22 21.49 -3.62
C GLU A 210 -6.49 20.64 -3.50
N ALA A 211 -6.50 19.41 -4.02
CA ALA A 211 -7.63 18.49 -3.87
C ALA A 211 -7.79 18.08 -2.40
N LEU A 212 -6.67 17.81 -1.72
CA LEU A 212 -6.67 17.49 -0.29
C LEU A 212 -7.13 18.68 0.56
N LYS A 213 -6.66 19.90 0.24
CA LYS A 213 -7.11 21.12 0.92
C LYS A 213 -8.61 21.34 0.75
N SER A 214 -9.09 21.25 -0.49
CA SER A 214 -10.52 21.42 -0.81
C SER A 214 -11.37 20.38 -0.10
N PHE A 215 -10.90 19.14 -0.04
CA PHE A 215 -11.55 18.07 0.72
C PHE A 215 -11.67 18.41 2.21
N TYR A 216 -10.62 18.95 2.84
CA TYR A 216 -10.68 19.34 4.24
C TYR A 216 -11.60 20.55 4.47
N GLU A 217 -11.47 21.61 3.68
CA GLU A 217 -12.27 22.84 3.83
C GLU A 217 -13.77 22.59 3.69
N LYS A 218 -14.16 21.59 2.89
CA LYS A 218 -15.56 21.24 2.74
C LYS A 218 -16.12 20.44 3.92
N ASN A 219 -15.28 19.66 4.60
CA ASN A 219 -15.74 18.56 5.44
C ASN A 219 -15.36 18.69 6.93
N ILE A 220 -14.52 19.67 7.28
CA ILE A 220 -14.11 20.01 8.66
C ILE A 220 -14.27 21.52 8.88
#